data_AF-A0A953Q6F3-F1
#
_entry.id   AF-A0A953Q6F3-F1
#
_cell.length_a   1.000
_cell.length_b   1.000
_cell.length_c   1.000
_cell.angle_alpha   90.00
_cell.angle_beta   90.00
_cell.angle_gamma   90.00
#
_symmetry.space_group_name_H-M   'P 1'
#
loop_
_entity.id
_entity.type
_entity.pdbx_description
1 polymer ?
#
loop_
_entity_poly.entity_id
_entity_poly.type
_entity_poly.pdbx_seq_one_letter_code
_entity_poly.pdbx_strand_id
1 'polypeptide(L)'
;MSTMIASLPDEKTNQTSSRQTGKGARRARPAGEEETVSGARFFLSKPGTTGHTPELGREFSNEGEARVEALKLGVTYYSLQEWRPVADFAGKNPELKRELVPRKGMG
;
A
#
# COMPACT_ATOMS: atom_id res chain seq x y z
N MET A 1 -8.28 -80.85 10.40
CA MET A 1 -6.93 -80.40 10.01
C MET A 1 -6.32 -79.70 11.23
N SER A 2 -5.03 -79.96 11.46
CA SER A 2 -4.27 -79.87 12.73
C SER A 2 -4.00 -78.47 13.31
N THR A 3 -3.72 -78.50 14.63
CA THR A 3 -2.83 -77.65 15.49
C THR A 3 -1.57 -77.08 14.78
N MET A 4 -0.81 -76.04 15.19
CA MET A 4 -0.61 -75.28 16.44
C MET A 4 0.33 -74.04 16.14
N ILE A 5 0.27 -73.00 16.99
CA ILE A 5 1.25 -71.95 17.42
C ILE A 5 2.64 -71.78 16.75
N ALA A 6 3.09 -70.53 16.54
CA ALA A 6 4.47 -70.04 16.79
C ALA A 6 4.60 -68.50 16.74
N SER A 7 5.56 -67.98 17.52
CA SER A 7 5.75 -66.60 18.00
C SER A 7 6.70 -65.71 17.15
N LEU A 8 6.64 -64.39 17.39
CA LEU A 8 7.60 -63.29 17.06
C LEU A 8 9.04 -63.52 17.65
N PRO A 9 10.11 -62.67 17.50
CA PRO A 9 10.28 -61.30 16.93
C PRO A 9 11.63 -61.09 16.13
N ASP A 10 12.19 -59.86 16.18
CA ASP A 10 13.53 -59.35 15.78
C ASP A 10 13.62 -58.72 14.37
N GLU A 11 14.27 -57.58 14.10
CA GLU A 11 15.15 -56.66 14.84
C GLU A 11 15.26 -55.40 13.93
N LYS A 12 14.85 -54.21 14.39
CA LYS A 12 15.70 -53.06 14.81
C LYS A 12 16.38 -52.28 13.67
N THR A 13 16.54 -50.98 13.97
CA THR A 13 17.57 -50.07 13.42
C THR A 13 17.15 -49.40 12.10
N ASN A 14 17.19 -48.09 11.90
CA ASN A 14 17.38 -46.92 12.75
C ASN A 14 17.03 -45.69 11.89
N GLN A 15 16.58 -44.63 12.56
CA GLN A 15 16.61 -43.20 12.23
C GLN A 15 17.30 -42.80 10.90
N THR A 16 16.77 -41.84 10.15
CA THR A 16 16.97 -40.42 10.52
C THR A 16 16.17 -39.47 9.61
N SER A 17 15.57 -38.48 10.25
CA SER A 17 15.60 -37.05 9.89
C SER A 17 15.16 -36.59 8.49
N SER A 18 14.01 -35.91 8.41
CA SER A 18 14.02 -34.44 8.56
C SER A 18 12.60 -33.90 8.64
N ARG A 19 12.28 -33.25 9.76
CA ARG A 19 11.05 -32.50 9.94
C ARG A 19 11.27 -31.16 9.24
N GLN A 20 10.79 -31.03 8.00
CA GLN A 20 10.85 -29.75 7.29
C GLN A 20 10.01 -28.72 8.05
N THR A 21 10.71 -27.79 8.70
CA THR A 21 10.16 -26.57 9.25
C THR A 21 9.72 -25.71 8.08
N GLY A 22 8.44 -25.79 7.72
CA GLY A 22 7.82 -24.87 6.79
C GLY A 22 7.84 -23.46 7.39
N LYS A 23 8.91 -22.71 7.09
CA LYS A 23 8.93 -21.24 7.25
C LYS A 23 7.80 -20.72 6.38
N GLY A 24 6.64 -20.49 6.99
CA GLY A 24 5.55 -19.74 6.38
C GLY A 24 6.12 -18.39 5.95
N ALA A 25 6.31 -18.24 4.64
CA ALA A 25 6.61 -16.96 4.04
C ALA A 25 5.47 -16.03 4.44
N ARG A 26 5.70 -15.20 5.45
CA ARG A 26 4.86 -14.04 5.71
C ARG A 26 4.92 -13.26 4.41
N ARG A 27 3.84 -13.30 3.62
CA ARG A 27 3.62 -12.38 2.51
C ARG A 27 3.88 -11.00 3.10
N ALA A 28 5.05 -10.44 2.82
CA ALA A 28 5.30 -9.05 3.06
C ALA A 28 4.22 -8.35 2.24
N ARG A 29 3.26 -7.71 2.92
CA ARG A 29 2.45 -6.71 2.25
C ARG A 29 3.48 -5.76 1.65
N PRO A 30 3.39 -5.41 0.35
CA PRO A 30 4.14 -4.25 -0.11
C PRO A 30 3.73 -3.14 0.85
N ALA A 31 4.70 -2.64 1.63
CA ALA A 31 4.56 -1.35 2.25
C ALA A 31 4.16 -0.47 1.07
N GLY A 32 2.93 0.03 1.10
CA GLY A 32 2.43 0.89 0.04
C GLY A 32 3.54 1.90 -0.18
N GLU A 33 4.00 2.00 -1.43
CA GLU A 33 4.75 3.18 -1.84
C GLU A 33 3.90 4.34 -1.34
N GLU A 34 4.27 4.92 -0.20
CA GLU A 34 4.21 6.36 -0.07
C GLU A 34 5.19 6.86 -1.12
N GLU A 35 4.74 6.75 -2.37
CA GLU A 35 5.15 7.61 -3.45
C GLU A 35 4.87 8.97 -2.85
N THR A 36 5.92 9.54 -2.28
CA THR A 36 5.92 10.84 -1.67
C THR A 36 5.60 11.72 -2.86
N VAL A 37 4.30 11.97 -3.07
CA VAL A 37 3.79 12.70 -4.22
C VAL A 37 4.34 14.10 -4.02
N SER A 38 5.52 14.33 -4.60
CA SER A 38 6.38 15.45 -4.24
C SER A 38 5.66 16.73 -4.64
N GLY A 39 5.05 17.41 -3.67
CA GLY A 39 4.22 18.60 -3.90
C GLY A 39 2.70 18.41 -3.78
N ALA A 40 2.19 17.24 -3.39
CA ALA A 40 0.76 17.09 -3.06
C ALA A 40 0.40 17.79 -1.74
N ARG A 41 -0.83 18.31 -1.67
CA ARG A 41 -1.45 18.90 -0.48
C ARG A 41 -2.63 18.04 -0.08
N PHE A 42 -2.78 17.76 1.21
CA PHE A 42 -3.85 16.89 1.68
C PHE A 42 -4.88 17.70 2.44
N PHE A 43 -6.16 17.44 2.22
CA PHE A 43 -7.26 18.20 2.81
C PHE A 43 -8.32 17.26 3.36
N LEU A 44 -8.93 17.61 4.49
CA LEU A 44 -10.15 16.94 4.93
C LEU A 44 -11.36 17.52 4.23
N SER A 45 -12.39 16.70 4.02
CA SER A 45 -13.72 17.21 3.64
C SER A 45 -14.29 18.08 4.75
N LYS A 46 -14.95 19.17 4.38
CA LYS A 46 -15.81 19.88 5.35
C LYS A 46 -17.05 19.05 5.69
N PRO A 47 -17.50 19.04 6.95
CA PRO A 47 -18.76 18.41 7.33
C PRO A 47 -19.95 19.19 6.75
N GLY A 48 -20.98 18.48 6.29
CA GLY A 48 -22.21 19.10 5.78
C GLY A 48 -22.23 19.38 4.28
N THR A 49 -21.18 19.00 3.53
CA THR A 49 -21.18 19.09 2.07
C THR A 49 -22.04 17.97 1.47
N THR A 50 -23.27 18.29 1.08
CA THR A 50 -24.22 17.35 0.45
C THR A 50 -24.28 17.51 -1.08
N GLY A 51 -23.20 18.01 -1.69
CA GLY A 51 -23.10 18.25 -3.12
C GLY A 51 -22.14 17.30 -3.85
N HIS A 52 -22.15 17.37 -5.18
CA HIS A 52 -21.20 16.65 -6.04
C HIS A 52 -19.77 17.23 -6.00
N THR A 53 -19.61 18.45 -5.49
CA THR A 53 -18.32 19.13 -5.40
C THR A 53 -17.82 19.08 -3.94
N PRO A 54 -16.69 18.42 -3.66
CA PRO A 54 -16.15 18.38 -2.31
C PRO A 54 -15.62 19.75 -1.89
N GLU A 55 -15.99 20.22 -0.70
CA GLU A 55 -15.35 21.40 -0.12
C GLU A 55 -14.13 21.00 0.71
N LEU A 56 -13.01 21.63 0.39
CA LEU A 56 -11.74 21.36 1.05
C LEU A 56 -11.68 22.15 2.37
N GLY A 57 -11.42 21.43 3.45
CA GLY A 57 -11.30 21.94 4.80
C GLY A 57 -9.84 22.07 5.23
N ARG A 58 -9.52 21.47 6.37
CA ARG A 58 -8.19 21.55 6.99
C ARG A 58 -7.12 20.91 6.10
N GLU A 59 -6.02 21.62 5.89
CA GLU A 59 -4.85 21.17 5.13
C GLU A 59 -3.82 20.45 6.02
N PHE A 60 -3.13 19.46 5.42
CA PHE A 60 -2.04 18.70 6.01
C PHE A 60 -0.85 18.62 5.04
N SER A 61 0.35 18.67 5.59
CA SER A 61 1.61 18.57 4.84
C SER A 61 1.98 17.12 4.49
N ASN A 62 1.43 16.14 5.22
CA ASN A 62 1.69 14.73 5.02
C ASN A 62 0.38 13.93 4.90
N GLU A 63 0.40 12.92 4.04
CA GLU A 63 -0.77 12.07 3.80
C GLU A 63 -1.13 11.25 5.04
N GLY A 64 -0.12 10.70 5.73
CA GLY A 64 -0.34 9.90 6.93
C GLY A 64 -1.14 10.64 8.01
N GLU A 65 -0.84 11.92 8.22
CA GLU A 65 -1.58 12.77 9.17
C GLU A 65 -3.03 13.00 8.72
N ALA A 66 -3.23 13.31 7.43
CA ALA A 66 -4.56 13.51 6.87
C ALA A 66 -5.41 12.23 6.98
N ARG A 67 -4.83 11.04 6.70
CA ARG A 67 -5.54 9.75 6.83
C ARG A 67 -5.95 9.49 8.27
N VAL A 68 -5.06 9.73 9.22
CA VAL A 68 -5.33 9.52 10.66
C VAL A 68 -6.45 10.46 11.14
N GLU A 69 -6.41 11.74 10.76
CA GLU A 69 -7.44 12.71 11.16
C GLU A 69 -8.79 12.45 10.47
N ALA A 70 -8.77 12.07 9.19
CA ALA A 70 -9.97 11.66 8.47
C ALA A 70 -10.67 10.48 9.15
N LEU A 71 -9.89 9.47 9.58
CA LEU A 71 -10.39 8.32 10.30
C LEU A 71 -10.99 8.71 11.66
N LYS A 72 -10.30 9.56 12.44
CA LYS A 72 -10.81 10.03 13.74
C LYS A 72 -12.15 10.75 13.63
N LEU A 73 -12.31 11.55 12.58
CA LEU A 73 -13.50 12.37 12.35
C LEU A 73 -14.59 11.65 11.54
N GLY A 74 -14.29 10.48 10.97
CA GLY A 74 -15.22 9.75 10.11
C GLY A 74 -15.51 10.48 8.79
N VAL A 75 -14.56 11.26 8.27
CA VAL A 75 -14.70 12.04 7.04
C VAL A 75 -13.77 11.52 5.94
N THR A 76 -14.00 11.95 4.70
CA THR A 76 -13.08 11.72 3.59
C THR A 76 -11.93 12.73 3.63
N TYR A 77 -10.77 12.35 3.07
CA TYR A 77 -9.69 13.27 2.74
C TYR A 77 -9.46 13.28 1.23
N TYR A 78 -8.83 14.34 0.76
CA TYR A 78 -8.49 14.58 -0.65
C TYR A 78 -7.01 14.92 -0.76
N SER A 79 -6.38 14.44 -1.82
CA SER A 79 -5.05 14.90 -2.25
C SER A 79 -5.21 15.84 -3.44
N LEU A 80 -4.53 16.98 -3.39
CA LEU A 80 -4.44 17.95 -4.47
C LEU A 80 -3.02 18.00 -4.98
N GLN A 81 -2.89 17.91 -6.31
CA GLN A 81 -1.61 18.01 -6.99
C GLN A 81 -1.70 19.12 -8.04
N GLU A 82 -0.72 20.01 -8.01
CA GLU A 82 -0.65 21.14 -8.93
C GLU A 82 0.16 20.77 -10.18
N TRP A 83 -0.42 21.01 -11.35
CA TRP A 83 0.19 20.68 -12.65
C TRP A 83 0.26 21.92 -13.53
N ARG A 84 1.42 22.13 -14.15
CA ARG A 84 1.63 23.13 -15.20
C ARG A 84 1.49 22.46 -16.57
N PRO A 85 0.66 23.00 -17.48
CA PRO A 85 0.67 22.55 -18.86
C PRO A 85 1.94 23.06 -19.55
N VAL A 86 2.67 22.16 -20.23
CA VAL A 86 3.86 22.50 -21.00
C VAL A 86 3.65 22.06 -22.43
N ALA A 87 3.71 23.01 -23.35
CA ALA A 87 3.66 22.70 -24.77
C ALA A 87 5.00 22.11 -25.21
N ASP A 88 4.97 20.94 -25.82
CA ASP A 88 6.11 20.29 -26.44
C ASP A 88 5.97 20.36 -27.96
N PHE A 89 6.90 21.06 -28.60
CA PHE A 89 6.97 21.23 -30.05
C PHE A 89 8.14 20.44 -30.67
N ALA A 90 8.76 19.51 -29.93
CA ALA A 90 9.90 18.74 -30.43
C ALA A 90 9.50 17.79 -31.59
N GLY A 91 8.23 17.42 -31.68
CA GLY A 91 7.69 16.56 -32.74
C GLY A 91 7.02 17.32 -33.89
N LYS A 92 6.57 16.56 -34.90
CA LYS A 92 5.78 17.12 -36.02
C LYS A 92 4.40 17.63 -35.58
N ASN A 93 3.89 17.14 -34.46
CA ASN A 93 2.63 17.55 -33.87
C ASN A 93 2.90 18.15 -32.48
N PRO A 94 2.35 19.33 -32.16
CA PRO A 94 2.46 19.89 -30.83
C PRO A 94 1.71 19.04 -29.81
N GLU A 95 2.35 18.73 -28.69
CA GLU A 95 1.76 17.98 -27.58
C GLU A 95 1.65 18.86 -26.33
N LEU A 96 0.66 18.58 -25.49
CA LEU A 96 0.49 19.27 -24.20
C LEU A 96 0.83 18.29 -23.07
N LYS A 97 2.01 18.48 -22.48
CA LYS A 97 2.51 17.68 -21.36
C LYS A 97 2.05 18.28 -20.03
N ARG A 98 1.99 17.42 -19.01
CA ARG A 98 1.73 17.83 -17.62
C ARG A 98 3.05 17.79 -16.87
N GLU A 99 3.50 18.94 -16.41
CA GLU A 99 4.65 19.07 -15.53
C GLU A 99 4.16 19.27 -14.09
N LEU A 100 4.66 18.45 -13.17
CA LEU A 100 4.34 18.60 -11.74
C LEU A 100 4.96 19.89 -11.23
N VAL A 101 4.21 20.72 -10.49
CA VAL A 101 4.77 21.91 -9.87
C VAL A 101 5.40 21.51 -8.53
N PRO A 102 6.75 21.45 -8.42
CA PRO A 102 7.38 21.12 -7.16
C PRO A 102 7.17 22.26 -6.18
N ARG A 103 6.85 21.91 -4.94
CA ARG A 103 6.87 22.90 -3.87
C ARG A 103 8.30 23.32 -3.60
N LYS A 104 8.65 24.55 -3.98
CA LYS A 104 9.86 25.20 -3.46
C LYS A 104 9.70 25.29 -1.95
N GLY A 105 10.52 24.53 -1.22
CA GLY A 105 10.56 24.61 0.24
C GLY A 105 10.73 26.08 0.62
N MET A 106 9.77 26.61 1.39
CA MET A 106 10.07 27.77 2.22
C MET A 106 11.12 27.27 3.21
N GLY A 107 12.36 27.73 3.02
CA GLY A 107 13.41 27.60 4.02
C GLY A 107 13.10 28.43 5.26
#